data_AF-A0A378N7X3-F1
#
_entry.id   AF-A0A378N7X3-F1
#
_cell.length_a   1.000
_cell.length_b   1.000
_cell.length_c   1.000
_cell.angle_alpha   90.00
_cell.angle_beta   90.00
_cell.angle_gamma   90.00
#
_symmetry.space_group_name_H-M   'P 1'
#
loop_
_entity.id
_entity.type
_entity.pdbx_description
1 polymer ?
#
loop_
_entity_poly.entity_id
_entity_poly.type
_entity_poly.pdbx_seq_one_letter_code
_entity_poly.pdbx_strand_id
1 'polypeptide(L)' 'MTPLQYQKSLRLNAAREKLQAGVSVSETAYQVGYESPSQFSREYKRQFGESPKGR' A
#
# COMPACT_ATOMS: atom_id res chain seq x y z
N MET A 1 -4.94 -16.81 -8.46
CA MET A 1 -4.37 -16.06 -7.33
C MET A 1 -3.46 -17.01 -6.55
N THR A 2 -2.18 -16.69 -6.42
CA THR A 2 -1.24 -17.47 -5.60
C THR A 2 -1.30 -17.01 -4.14
N PRO A 3 -0.87 -17.83 -3.16
CA PRO A 3 -0.82 -17.42 -1.74
C PRO A 3 -0.06 -16.10 -1.52
N LEU A 4 1.04 -15.90 -2.25
CA LEU A 4 1.83 -14.68 -2.20
C LEU A 4 1.06 -13.45 -2.75
N GLN A 5 0.30 -13.62 -3.83
CA GLN A 5 -0.55 -12.56 -4.37
C GLN A 5 -1.69 -12.20 -3.40
N TYR A 6 -2.23 -13.20 -2.69
CA TYR A 6 -3.26 -12.97 -1.68
C TYR A 6 -2.73 -12.19 -0.48
N GLN A 7 -1.59 -12.62 0.08
CA GLN A 7 -0.93 -11.91 1.18
C GLN A 7 -0.63 -10.45 0.80
N LYS A 8 -0.19 -10.23 -0.45
CA LYS A 8 0.05 -8.89 -0.97
C LYS A 8 -1.23 -8.05 -1.05
N SER A 9 -2.32 -8.63 -1.53
CA SER A 9 -3.63 -7.96 -1.59
C SER A 9 -4.08 -7.54 -0.19
N LEU A 10 -3.97 -8.44 0.80
CA LEU A 10 -4.28 -8.12 2.20
C LEU A 10 -3.43 -6.96 2.74
N ARG A 11 -2.11 -6.99 2.49
CA ARG A 11 -1.18 -5.93 2.87
C ARG A 11 -1.57 -4.58 2.26
N LEU A 12 -1.88 -4.56 0.97
CA LEU A 12 -2.25 -3.34 0.25
C LEU A 12 -3.63 -2.81 0.68
N ASN A 13 -4.57 -3.69 1.06
CA ASN A 13 -5.84 -3.28 1.65
C ASN A 13 -5.65 -2.62 3.03
N ALA A 14 -4.82 -3.20 3.91
CA ALA A 14 -4.49 -2.59 5.19
C ALA A 14 -3.80 -1.21 5.03
N ALA A 15 -2.98 -1.05 3.97
CA ALA A 15 -2.40 0.24 3.63
C ALA A 15 -3.47 1.29 3.29
N ARG A 16 -4.55 0.89 2.59
CA ARG A 16 -5.64 1.81 2.22
C ARG A 16 -6.37 2.35 3.44
N GLU A 17 -6.63 1.51 4.45
CA GLU A 17 -7.25 1.93 5.71
C GLU A 17 -6.38 2.99 6.43
N LYS A 18 -5.06 2.80 6.45
CA LYS A 18 -4.11 3.76 7.04
C LYS A 18 -4.09 5.10 6.30
N LEU A 19 -4.08 5.07 4.96
CA LEU A 19 -4.15 6.28 4.14
C LEU A 19 -5.46 7.04 4.37
N GLN A 20 -6.58 6.33 4.50
CA GLN A 20 -7.88 6.92 4.81
C GLN A 20 -7.93 7.53 6.22
N ALA A 21 -7.18 6.96 7.17
CA ALA A 21 -6.97 7.53 8.49
C ALA A 21 -6.02 8.76 8.49
N GLY A 22 -5.50 9.16 7.32
CA GLY A 22 -4.65 10.35 7.17
C GLY A 22 -3.16 10.11 7.40
N VAL A 23 -2.72 8.86 7.52
CA VAL A 23 -1.29 8.53 7.63
C VAL A 23 -0.60 8.86 6.30
N SER A 24 0.61 9.41 6.37
CA SER A 24 1.38 9.75 5.16
C SER A 24 1.67 8.50 4.30
N VAL A 25 1.88 8.70 2.99
CA VAL A 25 2.22 7.60 2.06
C VAL A 25 3.52 6.90 2.49
N SER A 26 4.52 7.70 2.88
CA SER A 26 5.84 7.19 3.28
C SER A 26 5.73 6.31 4.51
N GLU A 27 5.04 6.80 5.54
CA GLU A 27 4.88 6.07 6.79
C GLU A 27 4.02 4.81 6.62
N THR A 28 2.93 4.90 5.83
CA THR A 28 2.11 3.73 5.47
C THR A 28 2.94 2.67 4.78
N ALA A 29 3.81 3.04 3.83
CA ALA A 29 4.66 2.10 3.11
C ALA A 29 5.54 1.29 4.07
N TYR A 30 6.20 1.95 5.01
CA TYR A 30 7.05 1.28 6.00
C TYR A 30 6.22 0.42 6.97
N GLN A 31 5.09 0.93 7.47
CA GLN A 31 4.23 0.20 8.39
C GLN A 31 3.65 -1.10 7.80
N VAL A 32 3.42 -1.14 6.49
CA VAL A 32 2.94 -2.36 5.81
C VAL A 32 4.07 -3.22 5.25
N GLY A 33 5.33 -2.91 5.57
CA GLY A 33 6.49 -3.75 5.28
C GLY A 33 7.07 -3.59 3.88
N TYR A 34 6.98 -2.38 3.30
CA TYR A 34 7.77 -2.01 2.13
C TYR A 34 9.03 -1.26 2.57
N GLU A 35 10.15 -1.57 1.93
CA GLU A 35 11.44 -0.88 2.17
C GLU A 35 11.53 0.47 1.45
N SER A 36 10.65 0.70 0.47
CA SER A 36 10.64 1.91 -0.35
C SER A 36 9.21 2.42 -0.60
N PRO A 37 8.90 3.69 -0.26
CA PRO A 37 7.63 4.32 -0.61
C PRO A 37 7.33 4.34 -2.11
N SER A 38 8.37 4.42 -2.94
CA SER A 38 8.25 4.36 -4.40
C SER A 38 7.85 2.97 -4.90
N GLN A 39 8.37 1.90 -4.28
CA GLN A 39 7.93 0.54 -4.58
C GLN A 39 6.48 0.36 -4.18
N PHE A 40 6.12 0.72 -2.94
CA PHE A 40 4.75 0.68 -2.45
C PHE A 40 3.79 1.39 -3.40
N SER A 41 4.09 2.62 -3.80
CA SER A 41 3.22 3.43 -4.67
C SER A 41 2.96 2.78 -6.03
N ARG A 42 3.96 2.15 -6.64
CA ARG A 42 3.80 1.41 -7.91
C ARG A 42 2.89 0.21 -7.75
N GLU A 43 3.03 -0.53 -6.66
CA GLU A 43 2.23 -1.73 -6.41
C GLU A 43 0.80 -1.41 -5.99
N TYR A 44 0.63 -0.37 -5.17
CA TYR A 44 -0.66 0.18 -4.79
C TYR A 44 -1.43 0.62 -6.05
N LYS A 45 -0.80 1.40 -6.93
CA LYS A 45 -1.41 1.80 -8.21
C LYS A 45 -1.77 0.61 -9.10
N ARG A 46 -0.93 -0.42 -9.14
CA ARG A 46 -1.23 -1.66 -9.90
C ARG A 46 -2.45 -2.40 -9.34
N GLN A 47 -2.64 -2.38 -8.02
CA GLN A 47 -3.75 -3.07 -7.35
C GLN A 47 -5.06 -2.27 -7.40
N PHE A 48 -5.02 -0.95 -7.27
CA PHE A 48 -6.20 -0.09 -7.09
C PHE A 48 -6.48 0.87 -8.26
N GLY A 49 -5.60 0.93 -9.26
CA GLY A 49 -5.73 1.83 -10.42
C GLY A 49 -5.39 3.29 -10.15
N GLU A 50 -5.25 3.69 -8.89
CA GLU A 50 -4.94 5.06 -8.46
C GLU A 50 -3.66 5.13 -7.61
N SER A 51 -2.93 6.25 -7.70
CA SER A 51 -1.78 6.48 -6.81
C SER A 51 -2.26 6.65 -5.36
N PRO A 52 -1.50 6.14 -4.36
CA PRO A 52 -1.84 6.40 -2.97
C PRO A 52 -1.78 7.91 -2.71
N LYS A 53 -2.85 8.45 -2.13
CA LYS A 53 -2.92 9.85 -1.71
C LYS A 53 -2.70 9.88 -0.21
N GLY A 54 -1.60 10.48 0.22
CA GLY A 54 -1.40 10.90 1.60
C GLY A 54 -1.67 12.40 1.68
N ARG A 55 -2.14 12.84 2.84
CA ARG A 55 -2.28 14.27 3.13
C ARG A 55 -0.92 14.94 3.27
#